data_AF-A0A930Q9D1-F1
#
_entry.id   AF-A0A930Q9D1-F1
#
_cell.length_a   1.000
_cell.length_b   1.000
_cell.length_c   1.000
_cell.angle_alpha   90.00
_cell.angle_beta   90.00
_cell.angle_gamma   90.00
#
_symmetry.space_group_name_H-M   'P 1'
#
loop_
_entity.id
_entity.type
_entity.pdbx_description
1 polymer ?
#
loop_
_entity_poly.entity_id
_entity_poly.type
_entity_poly.pdbx_seq_one_letter_code
_entity_poly.pdbx_strand_id
1 'polypeptide(L)' 'IQYGEENARYPLILDGQVDEDILELIEKDHVWLNAALRDAGYELKNVYVGEYKDGNLAIYPYT' A
#
# COMPACT_ATOMS: atom_id res chain seq x y z
N ILE A 1 10.65 -4.46 23.87
CA ILE A 1 10.52 -3.02 23.61
C ILE A 1 10.40 -2.89 22.11
N GLN A 2 9.18 -2.80 21.55
CA GLN A 2 8.98 -2.71 20.11
C GLN A 2 8.39 -1.33 19.81
N TYR A 3 9.17 -0.31 20.16
CA TYR A 3 8.91 1.07 19.78
C TYR A 3 9.49 1.24 18.37
N GLY A 4 8.66 1.01 17.35
CA GLY A 4 9.08 1.16 15.95
C GLY A 4 7.96 0.94 14.93
N GLU A 5 6.95 0.12 15.26
CA GLU A 5 5.87 -0.23 14.33
C GLU A 5 4.78 0.84 14.22
N GLU A 6 4.61 1.69 15.25
CA GLU A 6 3.52 2.68 15.28
C GLU A 6 3.69 3.83 14.27
N ASN A 7 4.85 3.96 13.61
CA ASN A 7 5.12 5.04 12.65
C ASN A 7 5.88 4.59 11.39
N ALA A 8 6.13 3.29 11.20
CA ALA A 8 6.81 2.81 10.02
C ALA A 8 5.91 2.98 8.79
N ARG A 9 6.38 3.71 7.78
CA ARG A 9 5.76 3.76 6.46
C ARG A 9 6.47 2.78 5.57
N TYR A 10 5.72 1.85 5.00
CA TYR A 10 6.23 0.92 4.01
C TYR A 10 5.64 1.28 2.65
N PRO A 11 6.47 1.47 1.61
CA PRO A 11 5.96 1.48 0.25
C PRO A 11 5.43 0.09 -0.06
N LEU A 12 4.11 -0.05 -0.11
CA LEU A 12 3.42 -1.28 -0.51
C LEU A 12 3.36 -1.43 -2.03
N ILE A 13 3.26 -0.30 -2.75
CA ILE A 13 3.32 -0.28 -4.21
C ILE A 13 4.48 0.62 -4.65
N LEU A 14 5.29 0.14 -5.59
CA LEU A 14 6.29 0.92 -6.32
C LEU A 14 6.17 0.64 -7.81
N ASP A 15 5.97 1.68 -8.61
CA ASP A 15 5.85 1.58 -10.07
C ASP A 15 4.86 0.49 -10.53
N GLY A 16 3.66 0.52 -9.93
CA GLY A 16 2.60 -0.46 -10.18
C GLY A 16 2.93 -1.91 -9.77
N GLN A 17 3.99 -2.14 -9.00
CA GLN A 17 4.34 -3.46 -8.46
C GLN A 17 4.08 -3.50 -6.96
N VAL A 18 3.47 -4.59 -6.50
CA VAL A 18 3.16 -4.82 -5.09
C VAL A 18 4.37 -5.49 -4.42
N ASP A 19 4.72 -5.02 -3.24
CA ASP A 19 5.66 -5.71 -2.36
C ASP A 19 4.88 -6.74 -1.52
N GLU A 20 5.00 -8.01 -1.90
CA GLU A 20 4.28 -9.12 -1.26
C GLU A 20 4.71 -9.33 0.20
N ASP A 21 5.99 -9.12 0.51
CA ASP A 21 6.51 -9.27 1.87
C ASP A 21 5.90 -8.21 2.79
N ILE A 22 5.76 -6.97 2.29
CA ILE A 22 5.07 -5.90 3.02
C ILE A 22 3.57 -6.19 3.13
N LEU A 23 2.92 -6.69 2.08
CA LEU A 23 1.49 -7.04 2.10
C LEU A 23 1.19 -8.09 3.18
N GLU A 24 2.03 -9.12 3.28
CA GLU A 24 1.97 -10.14 4.33
C GLU A 24 2.27 -9.53 5.72
N LEU A 25 3.31 -8.70 5.83
CA LEU A 25 3.71 -8.05 7.08
C LEU A 25 2.58 -7.19 7.69
N ILE A 26 1.80 -6.50 6.86
CA ILE A 26 0.66 -5.69 7.32
C ILE A 26 -0.64 -6.50 7.48
N GLU A 27 -0.56 -7.82 7.35
CA GLU A 27 -1.67 -8.78 7.44
C GLU A 27 -2.83 -8.39 6.49
N LYS A 28 -2.49 -8.10 5.23
CA LYS A 28 -3.45 -7.83 4.14
C LYS A 28 -3.24 -8.78 2.98
N ASP A 29 -4.16 -8.75 2.04
CA ASP A 29 -4.13 -9.54 0.82
C ASP A 29 -4.46 -8.68 -0.40
N HIS A 30 -4.39 -9.31 -1.58
CA HIS A 30 -4.72 -8.68 -2.85
C HIS A 30 -6.19 -8.27 -2.94
N VAL A 31 -7.09 -8.90 -2.19
CA VAL A 31 -8.52 -8.53 -2.18
C VAL A 31 -8.69 -7.17 -1.52
N TRP A 32 -8.07 -6.96 -0.36
CA TRP A 32 -8.03 -5.68 0.32
C TRP A 32 -7.36 -4.61 -0.54
N LEU A 33 -6.19 -4.92 -1.14
CA LEU A 33 -5.43 -3.97 -1.95
C LEU A 33 -6.24 -3.48 -3.16
N ASN A 34 -6.86 -4.41 -3.89
CA ASN A 34 -7.68 -4.08 -5.05
C ASN A 34 -8.93 -3.27 -4.66
N ALA A 35 -9.52 -3.55 -3.49
CA ALA A 35 -10.65 -2.77 -2.98
C ALA A 35 -10.23 -1.34 -2.66
N ALA A 36 -9.08 -1.14 -1.98
CA ALA A 36 -8.55 0.18 -1.65
C ALA A 36 -8.22 1.01 -2.90
N LEU A 37 -7.56 0.40 -3.89
CA LEU A 37 -7.27 1.05 -5.18
C LEU A 37 -8.55 1.46 -5.92
N ARG A 38 -9.55 0.56 -5.95
CA ARG A 38 -10.85 0.83 -6.59
C ARG A 38 -11.61 1.95 -5.89
N ASP A 39 -11.64 1.97 -4.56
CA ASP A 39 -12.32 3.00 -3.77
C ASP A 39 -11.70 4.38 -4.02
N ALA A 40 -10.38 4.42 -4.19
CA ALA A 40 -9.64 5.63 -4.57
C ALA A 40 -9.71 5.97 -6.07
N GLY A 41 -10.29 5.11 -6.92
CA GLY A 41 -10.43 5.34 -8.36
C GLY A 41 -9.15 5.14 -9.18
N TYR A 42 -8.19 4.36 -8.67
CA TYR A 42 -6.92 4.08 -9.35
C TYR A 42 -6.82 2.60 -9.77
N GLU A 43 -6.17 2.36 -10.91
CA GLU A 43 -5.67 1.03 -11.27
C GLU A 43 -4.21 0.92 -10.80
N LEU A 44 -3.78 -0.29 -10.41
CA LEU A 44 -2.41 -0.53 -9.90
C LEU A 44 -1.31 0.05 -10.82
N LYS A 45 -1.42 -0.16 -12.13
CA LYS A 45 -0.45 0.33 -13.13
C LYS A 45 -0.30 1.87 -13.17
N ASN A 46 -1.27 2.61 -12.62
CA ASN A 46 -1.26 4.07 -12.61
C ASN A 46 -0.65 4.63 -11.32
N VAL A 47 -0.25 3.76 -10.37
CA VAL A 47 0.29 4.13 -9.06
C VAL A 47 1.82 4.14 -9.12
N TYR A 48 2.42 5.30 -8.87
CA TYR A 48 3.87 5.43 -8.69
C TYR A 48 4.29 4.90 -7.32
N VAL A 49 3.63 5.35 -6.26
CA VAL A 49 3.84 4.89 -4.89
C VAL A 49 2.51 4.65 -4.20
N GLY A 50 2.38 3.53 -3.50
CA GLY A 50 1.29 3.26 -2.55
C GLY A 50 1.88 3.05 -1.17
N GLU A 51 1.63 3.94 -0.21
CA GLU A 51 2.14 3.80 1.17
C GLU A 51 1.04 3.27 2.08
N TYR A 52 1.33 2.25 2.88
CA TYR A 52 0.45 1.84 3.97
C TYR A 52 0.75 2.66 5.22
N LYS A 53 -0.28 3.28 5.80
CA LYS A 53 -0.18 4.05 7.04
C LYS A 53 -1.51 4.04 7.78
N ASP A 54 -1.49 3.73 9.07
CA ASP A 54 -2.67 3.80 9.96
C ASP A 54 -3.91 3.05 9.40
N GLY A 55 -3.71 1.89 8.78
CA GLY A 55 -4.80 1.09 8.19
C GLY A 55 -5.27 1.53 6.80
N ASN A 56 -4.68 2.59 6.23
CA ASN A 56 -5.08 3.17 4.95
C ASN A 56 -3.95 3.09 3.91
N LEU A 57 -4.35 3.04 2.64
CA LEU A 57 -3.44 3.11 1.49
C LEU A 57 -3.43 4.55 0.95
N ALA A 58 -2.31 5.25 1.12
CA ALA A 58 -2.08 6.54 0.47
C ALA A 58 -1.53 6.29 -0.94
N ILE A 59 -2.21 6.84 -1.96
CA ILE A 59 -1.88 6.59 -3.38
C ILE A 59 -1.29 7.86 -4.00
N TYR A 60 -0.12 7.70 -4.62
CA TYR A 60 0.55 8.74 -5.39
C TYR A 60 0.64 8.25 -6.85
N PRO A 61 -0.19 8.77 -7.78
CA PRO A 61 -0.21 8.31 -9.16
C PRO A 61 0.90 8.94 -10.01
N TYR A 62 1.13 8.38 -11.20
CA TYR A 62 1.86 9.05 -12.27
C TYR A 62 1.08 10.29 -12.72
N THR A 63 1.62 11.49 -12.50
CA THR A 63 1.01 12.78 -12.86
C THR A 63 0.85 12.96 -14.37
#